data_AF-A0A382SB10-F1
#
_entry.id   AF-A0A382SB10-F1
#
_cell.length_a   1.000
_cell.length_b   1.000
_cell.length_c   1.000
_cell.angle_alpha   90.00
_cell.angle_beta   90.00
_cell.angle_gamma   90.00
#
_symmetry.space_group_name_H-M   'P 1'
#
loop_
_entity.id
_entity.type
_entity.pdbx_description
1 polymer ?
#
loop_
_entity_poly.entity_id
_entity_poly.type
_entity_poly.pdbx_seq_one_letter_code
_entity_poly.pdbx_strand_id
1 'polypeptide(L)'
;MKHILGIVLVLFFVPLLQAADKKPVKVFILAGQSNMEGKGFPEPLAWQVSQKKYRGRYTHFIKDGDYEAFTKKVAETTDPNDKRKTPTYLWSTRKDVWINYLGKHGDLTVGYGSPREGFGPEYNFGHVTGNHYEEQVLLIKASWGGRALARGFLPPSSMLS
;
A
#
# COMPACT_ATOMS: atom_id res chain seq x y z
N MET A 1 41.33 58.07 -17.59
CA MET A 1 40.41 56.93 -17.78
C MET A 1 40.49 56.04 -16.54
N LYS A 2 39.41 55.95 -15.75
CA LYS A 2 39.37 55.19 -14.50
C LYS A 2 38.69 53.84 -14.78
N HIS A 3 39.44 52.74 -14.70
CA HIS A 3 38.87 51.40 -14.78
C HIS A 3 38.45 50.95 -13.38
N ILE A 4 37.14 50.89 -13.14
CA ILE A 4 36.56 50.30 -11.93
C ILE A 4 36.32 48.83 -12.25
N LEU A 5 37.12 47.95 -11.64
CA LEU A 5 36.98 46.50 -11.75
C LEU A 5 35.95 46.05 -10.70
N GLY A 6 34.72 45.77 -11.12
CA GLY A 6 33.67 45.25 -10.25
C GLY A 6 33.84 43.74 -10.03
N ILE A 7 34.15 43.32 -8.80
CA ILE A 7 34.16 41.91 -8.39
C ILE A 7 32.72 41.49 -8.09
N VAL A 8 32.16 40.59 -8.89
CA VAL A 8 30.87 39.95 -8.62
C VAL A 8 31.12 38.71 -7.77
N LEU A 9 30.72 38.77 -6.49
CA LEU A 9 30.78 37.64 -5.57
C LEU A 9 29.54 36.75 -5.78
N VAL A 10 29.70 35.62 -6.45
CA VAL A 10 28.63 34.61 -6.59
C VAL A 10 28.70 33.68 -5.38
N LEU A 11 27.76 33.84 -4.44
CA LEU A 11 27.60 32.94 -3.29
C LEU A 11 26.86 31.66 -3.76
N PHE A 12 27.61 30.57 -3.92
CA PHE A 12 27.02 29.24 -4.11
C PHE A 12 26.47 28.73 -2.78
N PHE A 13 25.16 28.74 -2.63
CA PHE A 13 24.47 28.09 -1.52
C PHE A 13 24.49 26.58 -1.77
N VAL A 14 25.45 25.86 -1.19
CA VAL A 14 25.44 24.39 -1.20
C VAL A 14 24.51 23.94 -0.07
N PRO A 15 23.36 23.29 -0.36
CA PRO A 15 22.53 22.76 0.71
C PRO A 15 23.30 21.62 1.39
N LEU A 16 23.52 21.77 2.69
CA LEU A 16 24.06 20.71 3.52
C LEU A 16 23.01 19.60 3.59
N LEU A 17 23.22 18.50 2.86
CA LEU A 17 22.42 17.29 2.98
C LEU A 17 22.69 16.69 4.37
N GLN A 18 21.84 17.04 5.34
CA GLN A 18 21.88 16.44 6.65
C GLN A 18 21.51 14.96 6.52
N ALA A 19 22.41 14.08 6.94
CA ALA A 19 22.13 12.66 7.00
C ALA A 19 20.92 12.44 7.92
N ALA A 20 19.84 11.89 7.38
CA ALA A 20 18.67 11.57 8.18
C ALA A 20 19.07 10.56 9.28
N ASP A 21 18.77 10.89 10.54
CA ASP A 21 18.92 9.94 11.63
C ASP A 21 18.17 8.66 11.28
N LYS A 22 18.86 7.51 11.34
CA LYS A 22 18.26 6.21 11.03
C LYS A 22 17.28 5.84 12.14
N LYS A 23 16.03 6.28 12.00
CA LYS A 23 14.93 5.91 12.90
C LYS A 23 14.65 4.40 12.76
N PRO A 24 14.25 3.72 13.86
CA PRO A 24 13.91 2.29 13.81
C PRO A 24 12.66 2.05 12.96
N VAL A 25 12.66 0.95 12.19
CA VAL A 25 11.48 0.51 11.42
C VAL A 25 10.43 -0.05 12.36
N LYS A 26 9.15 0.31 12.17
CA LYS A 26 8.03 -0.29 12.89
C LYS A 26 7.57 -1.54 12.17
N VAL A 27 7.71 -2.70 12.81
CA VAL A 27 7.41 -3.99 12.18
C VAL A 27 6.10 -4.55 12.74
N PHE A 28 5.17 -4.90 11.86
CA PHE A 28 3.92 -5.56 12.19
C PHE A 28 3.83 -6.91 11.49
N ILE A 29 3.57 -7.96 12.27
CA ILE A 29 3.35 -9.32 11.74
C ILE A 29 1.84 -9.54 11.63
N LEU A 30 1.38 -9.75 10.41
CA LEU A 30 -0.01 -9.97 10.09
C LEU A 30 -0.23 -11.46 9.82
N ALA A 31 -0.67 -12.18 10.86
CA ALA A 31 -0.99 -13.60 10.78
C ALA A 31 -2.49 -13.81 10.54
N GLY A 32 -2.85 -14.86 9.78
CA GLY A 32 -4.24 -15.22 9.55
C GLY A 32 -4.43 -16.14 8.34
N GLN A 33 -5.70 -16.28 7.94
CA GLN A 33 -6.14 -17.06 6.78
C GLN A 33 -7.07 -16.20 5.89
N SER A 34 -7.51 -16.71 4.74
CA SER A 34 -8.47 -16.14 3.76
C SER A 34 -8.42 -14.61 3.63
N ASN A 35 -9.10 -13.85 4.49
CA ASN A 35 -9.06 -12.38 4.46
C ASN A 35 -7.63 -11.83 4.56
N MET A 36 -6.79 -12.39 5.42
CA MET A 36 -5.38 -11.97 5.52
C MET A 36 -4.57 -12.37 4.29
N GLU A 37 -4.96 -13.41 3.54
CA GLU A 37 -4.34 -13.72 2.25
C GLU A 37 -4.71 -12.69 1.16
N GLY A 38 -5.65 -11.79 1.44
CA GLY A 38 -6.13 -10.79 0.50
C GLY A 38 -7.16 -11.32 -0.49
N LYS A 39 -8.14 -12.07 0.01
CA LYS A 39 -9.32 -12.56 -0.74
C LYS A 39 -10.39 -11.47 -0.96
N GLY A 40 -10.16 -10.23 -0.51
CA GLY A 40 -11.07 -9.13 -0.71
C GLY A 40 -11.07 -8.66 -2.16
N PHE A 41 -12.24 -8.72 -2.79
CA PHE A 41 -12.45 -8.30 -4.17
C PHE A 41 -12.54 -6.77 -4.28
N PRO A 42 -11.94 -6.15 -5.32
CA PRO A 42 -12.02 -4.70 -5.55
C PRO A 42 -13.40 -4.12 -5.86
N GLU A 43 -14.28 -4.89 -6.48
CA GLU A 43 -15.51 -4.42 -7.11
C GLU A 43 -16.44 -3.69 -6.12
N PRO A 44 -16.68 -4.20 -4.88
CA PRO A 44 -17.49 -3.48 -3.91
C PRO A 44 -16.89 -2.11 -3.55
N LEU A 45 -15.56 -2.01 -3.42
CA LEU A 45 -14.91 -0.76 -3.11
C LEU A 45 -14.99 0.22 -4.29
N ALA A 46 -14.76 -0.26 -5.52
CA ALA A 46 -14.89 0.55 -6.71
C ALA A 46 -16.29 1.15 -6.85
N TRP A 47 -17.32 0.36 -6.53
CA TRP A 47 -18.69 0.87 -6.44
C TRP A 47 -18.82 1.91 -5.32
N GLN A 48 -18.36 1.63 -4.10
CA GLN A 48 -18.47 2.55 -2.96
C GLN A 48 -17.79 3.91 -3.22
N VAL A 49 -16.64 3.93 -3.89
CA VAL A 49 -15.93 5.16 -4.29
C VAL A 49 -16.76 6.01 -5.24
N SER A 50 -17.58 5.40 -6.11
CA SER A 50 -18.48 6.16 -7.00
C SER A 50 -19.64 6.83 -6.25
N GLN A 51 -20.03 6.31 -5.07
CA GLN A 51 -21.17 6.80 -4.30
C GLN A 51 -20.77 7.96 -3.37
N LYS A 52 -21.38 9.15 -3.53
CA LYS A 52 -21.12 10.33 -2.68
C LYS A 52 -21.21 10.03 -1.17
N LYS A 53 -22.14 9.15 -0.76
CA LYS A 53 -22.34 8.75 0.65
C LYS A 53 -21.17 7.93 1.24
N TYR A 54 -20.49 7.12 0.43
CA TYR A 54 -19.49 6.16 0.92
C TYR A 54 -18.06 6.55 0.55
N ARG A 55 -17.89 7.37 -0.50
CA ARG A 55 -16.60 7.75 -1.08
C ARG A 55 -15.57 8.19 -0.05
N GLY A 56 -15.95 9.09 0.87
CA GLY A 56 -15.02 9.65 1.87
C GLY A 56 -14.34 8.58 2.74
N ARG A 57 -14.95 7.40 2.91
CA ARG A 57 -14.35 6.29 3.65
C ARG A 57 -13.19 5.62 2.91
N TYR A 58 -13.15 5.71 1.58
CA TYR A 58 -12.21 4.95 0.73
C TYR A 58 -11.38 5.84 -0.19
N THR A 59 -11.48 7.17 -0.07
CA THR A 59 -10.67 8.10 -0.87
C THR A 59 -9.18 7.85 -0.71
N HIS A 60 -8.71 7.43 0.46
CA HIS A 60 -7.30 7.13 0.67
C HIS A 60 -6.81 5.84 0.01
N PHE A 61 -7.69 4.98 -0.51
CA PHE A 61 -7.31 3.75 -1.22
C PHE A 61 -7.07 3.96 -2.70
N ILE A 62 -7.50 5.10 -3.24
CA ILE A 62 -7.40 5.40 -4.66
C ILE A 62 -6.31 6.43 -4.89
N LYS A 63 -5.65 6.33 -6.04
CA LYS A 63 -4.54 7.19 -6.41
C LYS A 63 -4.95 8.66 -6.28
N ASP A 64 -4.18 9.41 -5.50
CA ASP A 64 -4.34 10.85 -5.26
C ASP A 64 -5.73 11.26 -4.70
N GLY A 65 -6.55 10.31 -4.25
CA GLY A 65 -7.93 10.58 -3.87
C GLY A 65 -8.87 10.94 -5.03
N ASP A 66 -8.40 10.82 -6.27
CA ASP A 66 -9.14 11.23 -7.46
C ASP A 66 -10.17 10.18 -7.87
N TYR A 67 -11.37 10.30 -7.30
CA TYR A 67 -12.48 9.41 -7.59
C TYR A 67 -12.99 9.53 -9.03
N GLU A 68 -12.78 10.67 -9.70
CA GLU A 68 -13.23 10.89 -11.08
C GLU A 68 -12.33 10.13 -12.03
N ALA A 69 -11.01 10.26 -11.89
CA ALA A 69 -10.04 9.48 -12.65
C ALA A 69 -10.19 7.97 -12.35
N PHE A 70 -10.39 7.60 -11.09
CA PHE A 70 -10.61 6.20 -10.72
C PHE A 70 -11.86 5.62 -11.40
N THR A 71 -13.02 6.26 -11.24
CA THR A 71 -14.27 5.76 -11.81
C THR A 71 -14.26 5.76 -13.34
N LYS A 72 -13.67 6.78 -13.95
CA LYS A 72 -13.44 6.84 -15.40
C LYS A 72 -12.59 5.66 -15.88
N LYS A 73 -11.45 5.39 -15.22
CA LYS A 73 -10.56 4.30 -15.62
C LYS A 73 -11.22 2.93 -15.50
N VAL A 74 -11.98 2.71 -14.43
CA VAL A 74 -12.76 1.48 -14.24
C VAL A 74 -13.77 1.34 -15.38
N ALA A 75 -14.58 2.36 -15.66
CA ALA A 75 -15.58 2.32 -16.74
C ALA A 75 -14.96 2.10 -18.12
N GLU A 76 -13.82 2.74 -18.43
CA GLU A 76 -13.10 2.59 -19.71
C GLU A 76 -12.53 1.19 -19.93
N THR A 77 -12.20 0.47 -18.85
CA THR A 77 -11.48 -0.82 -18.94
C THR A 77 -12.34 -2.03 -18.57
N THR A 78 -13.56 -1.79 -18.07
CA THR A 78 -14.56 -2.84 -17.87
C THR A 78 -15.02 -3.38 -19.22
N ASP A 79 -14.91 -4.69 -19.40
CA ASP A 79 -15.44 -5.38 -20.57
C ASP A 79 -16.90 -5.80 -20.30
N PRO A 80 -17.89 -5.26 -21.04
CA PRO A 80 -19.29 -5.63 -20.82
C PRO A 80 -19.60 -7.07 -21.22
N ASN A 81 -18.75 -7.71 -22.03
CA ASN A 81 -18.95 -9.06 -22.56
C ASN A 81 -18.15 -10.12 -21.76
N ASP A 82 -17.17 -9.72 -20.96
CA ASP A 82 -16.38 -10.62 -20.12
C ASP A 82 -16.26 -10.13 -18.67
N LYS A 83 -17.14 -10.67 -17.82
CA LYS A 83 -17.14 -10.39 -16.37
C LYS A 83 -15.92 -10.96 -15.62
N ARG A 84 -15.12 -11.84 -16.24
CA ARG A 84 -13.90 -12.38 -15.63
C ARG A 84 -12.70 -11.47 -15.85
N LYS A 85 -12.78 -10.58 -16.84
CA LYS A 85 -11.73 -9.60 -17.11
C LYS A 85 -11.83 -8.45 -16.11
N THR A 86 -10.93 -8.48 -15.12
CA THR A 86 -10.87 -7.44 -14.10
C THR A 86 -10.52 -6.09 -14.72
N PRO A 87 -11.27 -5.01 -14.46
CA PRO A 87 -10.92 -3.68 -14.94
C PRO A 87 -9.66 -3.16 -14.25
N THR A 88 -9.10 -2.09 -14.80
CA THR A 88 -7.95 -1.41 -14.21
C THR A 88 -8.43 -0.50 -13.08
N TYR A 89 -7.91 -0.73 -11.88
CA TYR A 89 -8.13 0.10 -10.71
C TYR A 89 -6.91 1.01 -10.46
N LEU A 90 -7.15 2.28 -10.15
CA LEU A 90 -6.10 3.24 -9.80
C LEU A 90 -5.88 3.25 -8.29
N TRP A 91 -5.08 2.32 -7.79
CA TRP A 91 -4.78 2.21 -6.36
C TRP A 91 -3.77 3.25 -5.88
N SER A 92 -3.89 3.68 -4.62
CA SER A 92 -2.83 4.45 -3.96
C SER A 92 -1.64 3.56 -3.61
N THR A 93 -0.46 4.18 -3.56
CA THR A 93 0.78 3.54 -3.13
C THR A 93 1.38 4.32 -1.98
N ARG A 94 1.76 3.64 -0.91
CA ARG A 94 2.43 4.21 0.27
C ARG A 94 3.90 3.84 0.25
N LYS A 95 4.78 4.85 0.12
CA LYS A 95 6.24 4.67 0.12
C LYS A 95 6.83 4.53 1.52
N ASP A 96 6.12 5.09 2.49
CA ASP A 96 6.40 5.06 3.93
C ASP A 96 5.91 3.78 4.62
N VAL A 97 5.27 2.88 3.86
CA VAL A 97 4.84 1.55 4.34
C VAL A 97 5.30 0.49 3.37
N TRP A 98 6.19 -0.39 3.82
CA TRP A 98 6.61 -1.57 3.08
C TRP A 98 5.75 -2.76 3.45
N ILE A 99 5.69 -3.72 2.53
CA ILE A 99 5.01 -4.98 2.73
C ILE A 99 5.87 -6.13 2.21
N ASN A 100 5.81 -7.27 2.90
CA ASN A 100 6.36 -8.54 2.47
C ASN A 100 5.29 -9.63 2.57
N TYR A 101 5.08 -10.39 1.49
CA TYR A 101 4.18 -11.54 1.46
C TYR A 101 4.61 -12.57 0.41
N LEU A 102 4.90 -13.81 0.85
CA LEU A 102 5.24 -14.95 -0.02
C LEU A 102 6.27 -14.60 -1.12
N GLY A 103 7.36 -13.92 -0.73
CA GLY A 103 8.44 -13.52 -1.64
C GLY A 103 8.17 -12.26 -2.46
N LYS A 104 6.94 -11.72 -2.44
CA LYS A 104 6.62 -10.38 -3.00
C LYS A 104 6.91 -9.32 -1.96
N HIS A 105 7.57 -8.23 -2.34
CA HIS A 105 7.84 -7.12 -1.45
C HIS A 105 7.94 -5.77 -2.18
N GLY A 106 7.70 -4.68 -1.45
CA GLY A 106 7.80 -3.32 -1.96
C GLY A 106 6.93 -2.35 -1.19
N ASP A 107 6.65 -1.21 -1.82
CA ASP A 107 5.70 -0.21 -1.32
C ASP A 107 4.30 -0.82 -1.20
N LEU A 108 3.56 -0.39 -0.17
CA LEU A 108 2.21 -0.88 0.08
C LEU A 108 1.26 -0.33 -1.00
N THR A 109 0.66 -1.26 -1.73
CA THR A 109 -0.41 -1.06 -2.70
C THR A 109 -1.21 -2.35 -2.83
N VAL A 110 -2.29 -2.36 -3.60
CA VAL A 110 -2.98 -3.61 -3.96
C VAL A 110 -2.12 -4.41 -4.95
N GLY A 111 -2.05 -5.74 -4.77
CA GLY A 111 -1.11 -6.58 -5.53
C GLY A 111 -0.51 -7.75 -4.74
N TYR A 112 -0.59 -7.65 -3.41
CA TYR A 112 -0.09 -8.64 -2.45
C TYR A 112 -1.21 -9.55 -1.91
N GLY A 113 -2.32 -9.65 -2.63
CA GLY A 113 -3.43 -10.56 -2.32
C GLY A 113 -3.45 -11.82 -3.19
N SER A 114 -4.50 -12.61 -3.01
CA SER A 114 -4.87 -13.74 -3.86
C SER A 114 -6.38 -13.72 -4.11
N PRO A 115 -6.87 -13.29 -5.29
CA PRO A 115 -6.14 -13.02 -6.54
C PRO A 115 -5.25 -11.76 -6.46
N ARG A 116 -4.42 -11.52 -7.50
CA ARG A 116 -3.45 -10.41 -7.50
C ARG A 116 -4.12 -9.06 -7.29
N GLU A 117 -5.29 -8.87 -7.88
CA GLU A 117 -6.10 -7.66 -7.78
C GLU A 117 -6.81 -7.56 -6.42
N GLY A 118 -6.83 -8.64 -5.64
CA GLY A 118 -7.38 -8.65 -4.30
C GLY A 118 -6.46 -8.00 -3.27
N PHE A 119 -7.07 -7.61 -2.16
CA PHE A 119 -6.38 -7.08 -0.98
C PHE A 119 -7.05 -7.58 0.28
N GLY A 120 -6.32 -7.54 1.38
CA GLY A 120 -6.83 -7.87 2.71
C GLY A 120 -6.79 -6.68 3.66
N PRO A 121 -6.91 -6.93 4.96
CA PRO A 121 -6.84 -5.88 5.97
C PRO A 121 -5.48 -5.18 6.00
N GLU A 122 -4.41 -5.76 5.43
CA GLU A 122 -3.10 -5.13 5.34
C GLU A 122 -3.15 -3.76 4.68
N TYR A 123 -4.07 -3.57 3.71
CA TYR A 123 -4.08 -2.33 2.95
C TYR A 123 -4.58 -1.18 3.81
N ASN A 124 -5.74 -1.34 4.47
CA ASN A 124 -6.22 -0.31 5.39
C ASN A 124 -5.30 -0.15 6.61
N PHE A 125 -4.84 -1.28 7.16
CA PHE A 125 -3.98 -1.28 8.34
C PHE A 125 -2.69 -0.51 8.07
N GLY A 126 -2.09 -0.71 6.90
CA GLY A 126 -0.92 0.03 6.45
C GLY A 126 -1.19 1.53 6.29
N HIS A 127 -2.34 1.92 5.73
CA HIS A 127 -2.71 3.34 5.68
C HIS A 127 -2.85 3.98 7.06
N VAL A 128 -3.45 3.27 8.02
CA VAL A 128 -3.61 3.75 9.41
C VAL A 128 -2.26 3.86 10.11
N THR A 129 -1.43 2.82 10.03
CA THR A 129 -0.12 2.79 10.68
C THR A 129 0.86 3.78 10.07
N GLY A 130 0.90 3.92 8.75
CA GLY A 130 1.74 4.93 8.09
C GLY A 130 1.29 6.37 8.37
N ASN A 131 0.03 6.60 8.72
CA ASN A 131 -0.41 7.93 9.18
C ASN A 131 -0.04 8.18 10.66
N HIS A 132 0.16 7.12 11.44
CA HIS A 132 0.40 7.21 12.87
C HIS A 132 1.89 7.34 13.19
N TYR A 133 2.75 6.64 12.46
CA TYR A 133 4.20 6.66 12.66
C TYR A 133 4.89 7.57 11.64
N GLU A 134 5.85 8.36 12.09
CA GLU A 134 6.76 9.09 11.19
C GLU A 134 7.87 8.19 10.63
N GLU A 135 8.17 7.09 11.34
CA GLU A 135 9.13 6.10 10.89
C GLU A 135 8.56 5.19 9.80
N GLN A 136 9.46 4.60 9.01
CA GLN A 136 9.09 3.58 8.05
C GLN A 136 8.35 2.42 8.73
N VAL A 137 7.23 2.00 8.15
CA VAL A 137 6.48 0.82 8.58
C VAL A 137 6.81 -0.37 7.68
N LEU A 138 6.91 -1.56 8.26
CA LEU A 138 7.03 -2.83 7.54
C LEU A 138 5.92 -3.79 7.99
N LEU A 139 5.09 -4.20 7.03
CA LEU A 139 4.08 -5.24 7.19
C LEU A 139 4.65 -6.58 6.71
N ILE A 140 4.66 -7.59 7.57
CA ILE A 140 5.05 -8.96 7.22
C ILE A 140 3.79 -9.82 7.27
N LYS A 141 3.30 -10.24 6.11
CA LYS A 141 2.15 -11.14 6.02
C LYS A 141 2.62 -12.58 6.21
N ALA A 142 2.22 -13.18 7.33
CA ALA A 142 2.40 -14.58 7.68
C ALA A 142 1.06 -15.33 7.55
N SER A 143 0.44 -15.23 6.39
CA SER A 143 -0.90 -15.78 6.13
C SER A 143 -0.89 -16.92 5.15
N TRP A 144 -1.47 -18.05 5.57
CA TRP A 144 -1.56 -19.29 4.78
C TRP A 144 -2.97 -19.86 4.88
N GLY A 145 -3.60 -20.03 3.72
CA GLY A 145 -4.93 -20.60 3.58
C GLY A 145 -4.97 -22.05 3.99
N GLY A 146 -6.16 -22.50 4.39
CA GLY A 146 -6.40 -23.90 4.78
C GLY A 146 -5.72 -24.33 6.09
N ARG A 147 -5.25 -23.38 6.91
CA ARG A 147 -4.66 -23.66 8.23
C ARG A 147 -5.65 -23.32 9.35
N ALA A 148 -5.81 -24.26 10.28
CA ALA A 148 -6.52 -24.03 11.53
C ALA A 148 -5.54 -23.66 12.64
N LEU A 149 -5.93 -22.77 13.56
CA LEU A 149 -5.11 -22.38 14.71
C LEU A 149 -4.63 -23.59 15.52
N ALA A 150 -5.52 -24.56 15.76
CA ALA A 150 -5.25 -25.77 16.54
C ALA A 150 -4.29 -26.78 15.86
N ARG A 151 -3.78 -26.50 14.65
CA ARG A 151 -2.79 -27.37 13.98
C ARG A 151 -1.71 -26.58 13.27
N GLY A 152 -2.11 -25.75 12.30
CA GLY A 152 -1.20 -25.10 11.36
C GLY A 152 -0.40 -23.93 11.93
N PHE A 153 -0.72 -23.47 13.13
CA PHE A 153 -0.04 -22.35 13.81
C PHE A 153 0.59 -22.76 15.14
N LEU A 154 0.53 -24.04 15.51
CA LEU A 154 1.19 -24.54 16.71
C LEU A 154 2.71 -24.58 16.49
N PRO A 155 3.51 -24.37 17.55
CA PRO A 155 4.96 -24.55 17.44
C PRO A 155 5.28 -26.02 17.09
N PRO A 156 6.43 -26.29 16.45
CA PRO A 156 6.81 -27.65 16.05
C PRO A 156 6.74 -28.68 17.18
N SER A 157 7.02 -28.26 18.42
CA SER A 157 6.97 -29.10 19.63
C SER A 157 5.56 -29.50 20.08
N SER A 158 4.50 -28.95 19.50
CA SER A 158 3.10 -29.20 19.88
C SER A 158 2.33 -30.06 18.88
N MET A 159 2.97 -30.53 17.81
CA MET A 159 2.34 -31.53 16.93
C MET A 159 2.36 -32.88 17.64
N LEU A 160 1.18 -33.49 17.79
CA LEU A 160 1.08 -34.89 18.23
C LEU A 160 1.83 -35.75 17.22
N SER A 161 2.86 -36.46 17.69
CA SER A 161 3.60 -37.49 16.95
C SER A 161 2.68 -38.61 16.49
#